data_AF-A0A1G5SCA2-F1
#
_entry.id   AF-A0A1G5SCA2-F1
#
_cell.length_a   1.000
_cell.length_b   1.000
_cell.length_c   1.000
_cell.angle_alpha   90.00
_cell.angle_beta   90.00
_cell.angle_gamma   90.00
#
_symmetry.space_group_name_H-M   'P 1'
#
loop_
_entity.id
_entity.type
_entity.pdbx_description
1 polymer ?
#
loop_
_entity_poly.entity_id
_entity_poly.type
_entity_poly.pdbx_seq_one_letter_code
_entity_poly.pdbx_strand_id
1 'polypeptide(L)'
;MSYTIKFLLMIMTVVVIMSGCATPGPPVQLLKNHDHAALVKWYEQKAATLRNEAEEMRAMARVADNYDERGLYTDKLGLMAHCRDLAEGYSKSAEKAEELAQMHRILSKGKNAQ
;
A
#
# COMPACT_ATOMS: atom_id res chain seq x y z
N MET A 1 8.35 -5.20 -42.84
CA MET A 1 8.79 -4.97 -41.44
C MET A 1 7.58 -5.11 -40.54
N SER A 2 7.44 -6.30 -39.94
CA SER A 2 6.17 -6.91 -39.54
C SER A 2 5.44 -6.16 -38.42
N TYR A 3 4.16 -5.86 -38.67
CA TYR A 3 3.23 -5.27 -37.69
C TYR A 3 3.08 -6.12 -36.41
N THR A 4 3.34 -7.42 -36.50
CA THR A 4 3.39 -8.33 -35.36
C THR A 4 4.45 -7.94 -34.33
N ILE A 5 5.63 -7.49 -34.77
CA ILE A 5 6.71 -7.05 -33.87
C ILE A 5 6.33 -5.72 -33.20
N LYS A 6 5.69 -4.81 -33.94
CA LYS A 6 5.20 -3.53 -33.39
C LYS A 6 4.09 -3.74 -32.36
N PHE A 7 3.19 -4.69 -32.60
CA PHE A 7 2.10 -5.03 -31.69
C PHE A 7 2.64 -5.69 -30.41
N LEU A 8 3.62 -6.59 -30.53
CA LEU A 8 4.29 -7.23 -29.39
C LEU A 8 5.06 -6.23 -28.53
N LEU A 9 5.74 -5.26 -29.16
CA LEU A 9 6.43 -4.17 -28.46
C LEU A 9 5.48 -3.23 -27.73
N MET A 10 4.31 -2.94 -28.31
CA MET A 10 3.28 -2.10 -27.68
C MET A 10 2.63 -2.78 -26.47
N ILE A 11 2.46 -4.09 -26.50
CA ILE A 11 1.95 -4.85 -25.35
C ILE A 11 2.99 -4.89 -24.22
N MET A 12 4.27 -5.10 -24.56
CA MET A 12 5.37 -5.08 -23.58
C MET A 12 5.50 -3.72 -22.87
N THR A 13 5.35 -2.60 -23.57
CA THR A 13 5.44 -1.27 -22.94
C THR A 13 4.30 -0.98 -21.98
N VAL A 14 3.09 -1.51 -22.21
CA VAL A 14 1.95 -1.35 -21.29
C VAL A 14 2.14 -2.16 -20.01
N VAL A 15 2.73 -3.36 -20.08
CA VAL A 15 2.95 -4.23 -18.92
C VAL A 15 3.99 -3.65 -17.95
N VAL A 16 5.00 -2.91 -18.43
CA VAL A 16 6.03 -2.29 -17.58
C VAL A 16 5.45 -1.18 -16.68
N ILE A 17 4.40 -0.49 -17.12
CA ILE A 17 3.79 0.63 -16.39
C ILE A 17 2.96 0.16 -15.18
N MET A 18 2.59 -1.13 -15.12
CA MET A 18 1.85 -1.71 -13.98
C MET A 18 2.75 -2.35 -12.92
N SER A 19 4.04 -1.99 -12.88
CA SER A 19 4.88 -2.29 -11.72
C SER A 19 4.43 -1.41 -10.56
N GLY A 20 3.49 -1.95 -9.76
CA GLY A 20 3.01 -1.33 -8.53
C GLY A 20 4.21 -0.87 -7.70
N CYS A 21 4.15 0.36 -7.20
CA CYS A 21 5.14 0.90 -6.29
C CYS A 21 5.12 0.06 -5.00
N ALA A 22 5.86 -1.05 -4.98
CA ALA A 22 6.26 -1.69 -3.74
C ALA A 22 7.03 -0.61 -2.99
N THR A 23 6.38 0.07 -2.05
CA THR A 23 7.02 1.11 -1.25
C THR A 23 8.16 0.40 -0.53
N PRO A 24 9.43 0.65 -0.89
CA PRO A 24 10.55 -0.03 -0.24
C PRO A 24 10.43 0.24 1.25
N GLY A 25 10.72 -0.74 2.11
CA GLY A 25 10.69 -0.55 3.56
C GLY A 25 11.45 0.72 4.01
N PRO A 26 11.27 1.17 5.27
CA PRO A 26 11.80 2.44 5.73
C PRO A 26 13.28 2.57 5.31
N PRO A 27 13.70 3.67 4.65
CA PRO A 27 15.00 3.68 4.03
C PRO A 27 16.05 3.64 5.14
N VAL A 28 16.74 2.50 5.26
CA VAL A 28 17.79 2.27 6.28
C VAL A 28 18.82 3.40 6.25
N GLN A 29 19.05 3.99 5.08
CA GLN A 29 19.93 5.14 4.92
C GLN A 29 19.44 6.40 5.66
N LEU A 30 18.14 6.68 5.69
CA LEU A 30 17.60 7.84 6.44
C LEU A 30 17.80 7.66 7.95
N LEU A 31 17.64 6.42 8.43
CA LEU A 31 17.92 6.11 9.83
C LEU A 31 19.41 6.26 10.16
N LYS A 32 20.31 5.74 9.30
CA LYS A 32 21.77 5.90 9.42
C LYS A 32 22.20 7.37 9.40
N ASN A 33 21.54 8.19 8.58
CA ASN A 33 21.83 9.61 8.45
C ASN A 33 21.17 10.46 9.56
N HIS A 34 20.43 9.85 10.49
CA HIS A 34 19.62 10.55 11.49
C HIS A 34 18.67 11.59 10.87
N ASP A 35 18.20 11.33 9.66
CA ASP A 35 17.27 12.21 8.94
C ASP A 35 15.83 11.90 9.37
N HIS A 36 15.52 12.31 10.60
CA HIS A 36 14.21 12.11 11.18
C HIS A 36 13.12 12.88 10.44
N ALA A 37 13.44 14.02 9.81
CA ALA A 37 12.46 14.79 9.03
C ALA A 37 12.03 14.04 7.76
N ALA A 38 12.98 13.40 7.06
CA ALA A 38 12.66 12.55 5.91
C ALA A 38 11.91 11.27 6.35
N LEU A 39 12.26 10.69 7.50
CA LEU A 39 11.53 9.53 8.04
C LEU A 39 10.07 9.87 8.39
N VAL A 40 9.78 11.06 8.93
CA VAL A 40 8.40 11.52 9.15
C VAL A 40 7.61 11.48 7.85
N LYS A 41 8.12 12.12 6.79
CA LYS A 41 7.45 12.16 5.48
C LYS A 41 7.24 10.77 4.90
N TRP A 42 8.24 9.91 5.02
CA TRP A 42 8.18 8.54 4.52
C TRP A 42 7.07 7.74 5.22
N TYR A 43 7.01 7.79 6.55
CA TYR A 43 5.98 7.07 7.31
C TYR A 43 4.57 7.65 7.13
N GLU A 44 4.43 8.97 6.98
CA GLU A 44 3.16 9.61 6.61
C GLU A 44 2.65 9.10 5.25
N GLN A 45 3.54 9.05 4.25
CA GLN A 45 3.21 8.48 2.94
C GLN A 45 2.85 7.00 3.05
N LYS A 46 3.62 6.21 3.82
CA LYS A 46 3.33 4.80 4.03
C LYS A 46 1.97 4.57 4.69
N ALA A 47 1.61 5.38 5.68
CA ALA A 47 0.30 5.34 6.31
C ALA A 47 -0.82 5.64 5.30
N ALA A 48 -0.65 6.64 4.44
CA ALA A 48 -1.61 6.96 3.38
C ALA A 48 -1.78 5.80 2.39
N THR A 49 -0.68 5.20 1.93
CA THR A 49 -0.72 4.02 1.06
C THR A 49 -1.46 2.86 1.71
N LEU A 50 -1.15 2.54 2.97
CA LEU A 50 -1.81 1.45 3.71
C LEU A 50 -3.32 1.70 3.89
N ARG A 51 -3.75 2.95 4.07
CA ARG A 51 -5.18 3.29 4.09
C ARG A 51 -5.85 3.05 2.75
N ASN A 52 -5.19 3.41 1.66
CA ASN A 52 -5.71 3.15 0.33
C ASN A 52 -5.83 1.64 0.07
N GLU A 53 -4.81 0.86 0.45
CA GLU A 53 -4.86 -0.61 0.38
C GLU A 53 -6.02 -1.17 1.22
N ALA A 54 -6.26 -0.62 2.42
CA ALA A 54 -7.41 -1.01 3.24
C ALA A 54 -8.76 -0.71 2.55
N GLU A 55 -8.91 0.45 1.92
CA GLU A 55 -10.12 0.81 1.17
C GLU A 55 -10.35 -0.07 -0.05
N GLU A 56 -9.28 -0.44 -0.76
CA GLU A 56 -9.35 -1.39 -1.88
C GLU A 56 -9.86 -2.75 -1.39
N MET A 57 -9.35 -3.25 -0.27
CA MET A 57 -9.81 -4.52 0.29
C MET A 57 -11.27 -4.45 0.77
N ARG A 58 -11.72 -3.32 1.35
CA ARG A 58 -13.14 -3.09 1.67
C ARG A 58 -14.00 -3.10 0.41
N ALA A 59 -13.53 -2.51 -0.69
CA ALA A 59 -14.24 -2.51 -1.96
C ALA A 59 -14.35 -3.93 -2.54
N MET A 60 -13.27 -4.71 -2.49
CA MET A 60 -13.29 -6.12 -2.92
C MET A 60 -14.27 -6.96 -2.11
N ALA A 61 -14.33 -6.77 -0.79
CA ALA A 61 -15.30 -7.46 0.06
C ALA A 61 -16.75 -7.14 -0.34
N ARG A 62 -17.06 -5.87 -0.68
CA ARG A 62 -18.39 -5.45 -1.18
C ARG A 62 -18.72 -6.05 -2.55
N VAL A 63 -17.75 -6.15 -3.45
CA VAL A 63 -17.96 -6.78 -4.76
C VAL A 63 -18.22 -8.28 -4.61
N ALA A 64 -17.49 -8.95 -3.72
CA ALA A 64 -17.72 -10.37 -3.42
C ALA A 64 -19.13 -10.61 -2.82
N ASP A 65 -19.62 -9.71 -1.97
CA ASP A 65 -21.00 -9.71 -1.46
C ASP A 65 -22.03 -9.63 -2.61
N ASN A 66 -21.82 -8.75 -3.58
CA ASN A 66 -22.73 -8.63 -4.74
C ASN A 66 -22.72 -9.87 -5.66
N TYR A 67 -21.62 -10.63 -5.70
CA TYR A 67 -21.59 -11.91 -6.41
C TYR A 67 -22.33 -13.02 -5.64
N ASP A 68 -22.39 -12.93 -4.31
CA ASP A 68 -23.17 -13.81 -3.44
C ASP A 68 -24.66 -13.73 -3.79
N GLU A 69 -25.21 -12.52 -3.88
CA GLU A 69 -26.61 -12.27 -4.26
C GLU A 69 -26.98 -12.89 -5.62
N ARG A 70 -25.99 -13.06 -6.51
CA ARG A 70 -26.17 -13.58 -7.87
C ARG A 70 -25.88 -15.08 -8.01
N GLY A 71 -25.46 -15.76 -6.93
CA GLY A 71 -25.19 -17.19 -6.92
C GLY A 71 -23.98 -17.64 -7.74
N LEU A 72 -23.02 -16.75 -8.00
CA LEU A 72 -21.90 -16.98 -8.94
C LEU A 72 -20.64 -17.59 -8.31
N TYR A 73 -20.60 -17.80 -6.99
CA TYR A 73 -19.40 -18.23 -6.28
C TYR A 73 -19.72 -19.25 -5.17
N THR A 74 -18.94 -20.33 -5.07
CA THR A 74 -19.17 -21.43 -4.11
C THR A 74 -18.26 -21.34 -2.87
N ASP A 75 -17.09 -20.68 -2.96
CA ASP A 75 -16.17 -20.44 -1.84
C ASP A 75 -16.35 -19.02 -1.25
N LYS A 76 -17.59 -18.75 -0.84
CA LYS A 76 -18.14 -17.41 -0.51
C LYS A 76 -17.53 -16.78 0.74
N LEU A 77 -17.51 -17.55 1.83
CA LEU A 77 -17.13 -17.06 3.14
C LEU A 77 -15.63 -16.79 3.22
N GLY A 78 -14.82 -17.57 2.50
CA GLY A 78 -13.36 -17.44 2.50
C GLY A 78 -12.91 -16.10 1.94
N LEU A 79 -13.33 -15.74 0.73
CA LEU A 79 -12.85 -14.52 0.07
C LEU A 79 -13.33 -13.24 0.77
N MET A 80 -14.61 -13.15 1.15
CA MET A 80 -15.13 -11.96 1.85
C MET A 80 -14.47 -11.78 3.22
N ALA A 81 -14.35 -12.85 4.00
CA ALA A 81 -13.66 -12.79 5.29
C ALA A 81 -12.21 -12.40 5.09
N HIS A 82 -11.51 -13.01 4.12
CA HIS A 82 -10.12 -12.69 3.83
C HIS A 82 -9.91 -11.23 3.44
N CYS A 83 -10.76 -10.67 2.58
CA CYS A 83 -10.69 -9.25 2.23
C CYS A 83 -10.96 -8.34 3.44
N ARG A 84 -11.89 -8.70 4.33
CA ARG A 84 -12.12 -7.94 5.57
C ARG A 84 -10.91 -7.99 6.51
N ASP A 85 -10.31 -9.16 6.68
CA ASP A 85 -9.12 -9.37 7.51
C ASP A 85 -7.93 -8.55 6.97
N LEU A 86 -7.73 -8.55 5.65
CA LEU A 86 -6.72 -7.71 5.00
C LEU A 86 -6.99 -6.22 5.21
N ALA A 87 -8.24 -5.77 5.05
CA ALA A 87 -8.60 -4.38 5.29
C ALA A 87 -8.29 -3.93 6.73
N GLU A 88 -8.57 -4.78 7.72
CA GLU A 88 -8.25 -4.54 9.12
C GLU A 88 -6.72 -4.51 9.34
N GLY A 89 -6.00 -5.49 8.77
CA GLY A 89 -4.54 -5.56 8.85
C GLY A 89 -3.85 -4.32 8.28
N TYR A 90 -4.28 -3.85 7.11
CA TYR A 90 -3.78 -2.63 6.49
C TYR A 90 -4.13 -1.39 7.32
N SER A 91 -5.33 -1.32 7.89
CA SER A 91 -5.73 -0.19 8.76
C SER A 91 -4.86 -0.10 10.01
N LYS A 92 -4.66 -1.22 10.72
CA LYS A 92 -3.75 -1.28 11.88
C LYS A 92 -2.32 -0.94 11.50
N SER A 93 -1.86 -1.40 10.34
CA SER A 93 -0.50 -1.08 9.85
C SER A 93 -0.36 0.42 9.56
N ALA A 94 -1.40 1.07 9.03
CA ALA A 94 -1.41 2.51 8.80
C ALA A 94 -1.28 3.29 10.11
N GLU A 95 -2.01 2.89 11.16
CA GLU A 95 -1.89 3.46 12.50
C GLU A 95 -0.45 3.33 13.04
N LYS A 96 0.18 2.16 12.89
CA LYS A 96 1.57 1.95 13.30
C LYS A 96 2.56 2.80 12.51
N ALA A 97 2.32 3.02 11.23
CA ALA A 97 3.13 3.95 10.44
C ALA A 97 2.98 5.39 10.95
N GLU A 98 1.78 5.82 11.35
CA GLU A 98 1.59 7.15 11.96
C GLU A 98 2.24 7.30 13.32
N GLU A 99 2.18 6.28 14.17
CA GLU A 99 2.91 6.25 15.44
C GLU A 99 4.41 6.45 15.20
N LEU A 100 4.98 5.78 14.18
CA LEU A 100 6.39 5.94 13.78
C LEU A 100 6.69 7.36 13.27
N ALA A 101 5.81 7.95 12.46
CA ALA A 101 5.94 9.34 12.04
C ALA A 101 5.92 10.30 13.25
N GLN A 102 5.04 10.08 14.22
CA GLN A 102 4.97 10.90 15.44
C GLN A 102 6.25 10.80 16.27
N MET A 103 6.77 9.59 16.47
CA MET A 103 8.04 9.38 17.20
C MET A 103 9.20 10.11 16.53
N HIS A 104 9.34 10.01 15.20
CA HIS A 104 10.39 10.75 14.48
C HIS A 104 10.18 12.27 14.50
N ARG A 105 8.93 12.75 14.55
CA ARG A 105 8.64 14.18 14.72
C ARG A 105 9.14 14.69 16.07
N ILE A 106 8.95 13.94 17.15
CA ILE A 106 9.49 14.27 18.47
C ILE A 106 11.02 14.31 18.44
N LEU A 107 11.66 13.29 17.86
CA LEU A 107 13.12 13.21 17.73
C LEU A 107 13.71 14.38 16.91
N SER A 108 13.03 14.79 15.84
CA SER A 108 13.45 15.95 15.03
C SER A 108 13.44 17.28 15.81
N LYS A 109 12.48 17.46 16.72
CA LYS A 109 12.37 18.66 17.55
C LYS A 109 13.41 18.69 18.66
N GLY A 110 13.72 17.54 19.26
CA GLY A 110 14.75 17.41 20.29
C GLY A 110 16.15 17.76 19.78
N LYS A 111 16.49 17.39 18.53
CA LYS A 111 17.79 17.72 17.91
C LYS A 111 18.00 19.23 17.70
N ASN A 112 16.92 20.01 17.55
CA ASN A 112 17.01 21.46 17.30
C ASN A 112 17.07 22.28 18.60
N ALA A 113 17.00 21.64 19.76
CA ALA A 113 17.06 22.28 21.08
C ALA A 113 18.44 22.14 21.76
N GLN A 114 19.40 21.52 21.08
CA GLN A 114 20.77 21.27 21.53
C GLN A 114 21.76 21.97 20.57
#